data_AF-A0A6A4HGW0-F1
#
_entry.id   AF-A0A6A4HGW0-F1
#
_cell.length_a   1.000
_cell.length_b   1.000
_cell.length_c   1.000
_cell.angle_alpha   90.00
_cell.angle_beta   90.00
_cell.angle_gamma   90.00
#
_symmetry.space_group_name_H-M   'P 1'
#
loop_
_entity.id
_entity.type
_entity.pdbx_description
1 polymer ?
#
loop_
_entity_poly.entity_id
_entity_poly.type
_entity_poly.pdbx_seq_one_letter_code
_entity_poly.pdbx_strand_id
1 'polypeptide(L)'
;MRCPRLGIQTFVRALSDMQGIQFKNHILVQFSLAYDIYIQLVEAVRLCVQEKLDRVSLHWQILNNCPACQYEVVGEPVLAIWMMIAVDDNNLLKHLE
;
A
#
# COMPACT_ATOMS: atom_id res chain seq x y z
N MET A 1 13.17 -7.66 -7.16
CA MET A 1 12.93 -8.65 -6.09
C MET A 1 11.58 -9.30 -6.38
N ARG A 2 11.50 -10.61 -6.66
CA ARG A 2 10.21 -11.29 -6.82
C ARG A 2 9.64 -11.49 -5.41
N CYS A 3 8.57 -10.79 -5.06
CA CYS A 3 7.84 -11.03 -3.81
C CYS A 3 6.84 -12.17 -4.10
N PRO A 4 7.12 -13.43 -3.69
CA PRO A 4 6.16 -14.50 -3.91
C PRO A 4 4.85 -14.15 -3.22
N ARG A 5 3.73 -14.27 -3.92
CA ARG A 5 2.39 -14.12 -3.33
C ARG A 5 2.14 -15.31 -2.42
N LEU A 6 2.59 -15.21 -1.19
CA LEU A 6 2.35 -16.21 -0.15
C LEU A 6 0.96 -15.96 0.43
N GLY A 7 0.12 -16.99 0.46
CA GLY A 7 -1.09 -16.95 1.29
C GLY A 7 -0.70 -16.76 2.76
N ILE A 8 -1.61 -16.18 3.56
CA ILE A 8 -1.36 -15.85 4.97
C ILE A 8 -0.81 -17.04 5.77
N GLN A 9 -1.29 -18.25 5.51
CA GLN A 9 -0.79 -19.46 6.15
C GLN A 9 0.68 -19.75 5.82
N THR A 10 1.07 -19.65 4.55
CA THR A 10 2.45 -19.88 4.12
C THR A 10 3.38 -18.80 4.67
N PHE A 11 2.91 -17.56 4.72
CA PHE A 11 3.64 -16.45 5.33
C PHE A 11 3.87 -16.67 6.83
N VAL A 12 2.83 -17.01 7.58
CA VAL A 12 2.94 -17.26 9.03
C VAL A 12 3.79 -18.49 9.33
N ARG A 13 3.73 -19.54 8.50
CA ARG A 13 4.61 -20.70 8.64
C ARG A 13 6.07 -20.32 8.43
N ALA A 14 6.39 -19.59 7.36
CA ALA A 14 7.75 -19.10 7.13
C ALA A 14 8.24 -18.21 8.28
N LEU A 15 7.37 -17.34 8.81
CA LEU A 15 7.68 -16.52 9.97
C LEU A 15 7.96 -17.38 11.22
N SER A 16 7.15 -18.41 11.47
CA SER A 16 7.34 -19.33 12.59
C SER A 16 8.67 -20.07 12.48
N ASP A 17 9.01 -20.57 11.28
CA ASP A 17 10.26 -21.25 11.00
C ASP A 17 11.47 -20.33 11.23
N MET A 18 11.39 -19.07 10.77
CA MET A 18 12.44 -18.05 11.01
C MET A 18 12.62 -17.71 12.50
N GLN A 19 11.55 -17.77 13.29
CA GLN A 19 11.58 -17.51 14.73
C GLN A 19 11.92 -18.76 15.56
N GLY A 20 12.07 -19.93 14.93
CA GLY A 20 12.29 -21.20 15.63
C GLY A 20 11.08 -21.67 16.44
N ILE A 21 9.87 -21.18 16.11
CA ILE A 21 8.62 -21.51 16.82
C ILE A 21 7.88 -22.58 16.01
N GLN A 22 7.36 -23.60 16.69
CA GLN A 22 6.50 -24.57 16.04
C GLN A 22 5.18 -23.93 15.59
N PHE A 23 4.89 -23.98 14.29
CA PHE A 23 3.62 -23.52 13.75
C PHE A 23 2.43 -24.27 14.38
N LYS A 24 1.45 -23.53 14.88
CA LYS A 24 0.18 -24.03 15.43
C LYS A 24 -0.97 -23.18 14.89
N ASN A 25 -2.16 -23.77 14.74
CA ASN A 25 -3.33 -23.07 14.19
C ASN A 25 -3.70 -21.79 14.94
N HIS A 26 -3.48 -21.73 16.27
CA HIS A 26 -3.76 -20.51 17.03
C HIS A 26 -2.82 -19.35 16.66
N ILE A 27 -1.58 -19.62 16.23
CA ILE A 27 -0.63 -18.58 15.79
C ILE A 27 -1.15 -17.91 14.52
N LEU A 28 -1.73 -18.69 13.60
CA LEU A 28 -2.37 -18.15 12.41
C LEU A 28 -3.52 -17.20 12.77
N VAL A 29 -4.41 -17.62 13.68
CA VAL A 29 -5.55 -16.81 14.12
C VAL A 29 -5.09 -15.53 14.82
N GLN A 30 -4.11 -15.63 15.72
CA GLN A 30 -3.54 -14.47 16.42
C GLN A 30 -2.86 -13.51 15.45
N PHE A 31 -2.14 -14.03 14.46
CA PHE A 31 -1.51 -13.23 13.43
C PHE A 31 -2.55 -12.48 12.59
N SER A 32 -3.59 -13.17 12.11
CA SER A 32 -4.66 -12.52 11.33
C SER A 32 -5.33 -11.40 12.13
N LEU A 33 -5.67 -11.66 13.39
CA LEU A 33 -6.29 -10.65 14.26
C LEU A 33 -5.37 -9.43 14.45
N ALA A 34 -4.08 -9.66 14.74
CA ALA A 34 -3.11 -8.59 14.90
C ALA A 34 -2.93 -7.79 13.60
N TYR A 35 -2.93 -8.47 12.45
CA TYR A 35 -2.80 -7.83 11.14
C TYR A 35 -4.03 -6.97 10.82
N ASP A 36 -5.24 -7.45 11.09
CA ASP A 36 -6.47 -6.68 10.88
C ASP A 36 -6.48 -5.39 11.74
N ILE A 37 -6.04 -5.48 12.99
CA ILE A 37 -5.88 -4.31 13.87
C ILE A 37 -4.81 -3.35 13.32
N TYR A 38 -3.68 -3.87 12.87
CA TYR A 38 -2.61 -3.07 12.28
C TYR A 38 -3.11 -2.26 11.07
N ILE A 39 -3.84 -2.91 10.15
CA ILE A 39 -4.40 -2.23 8.97
C ILE A 39 -5.40 -1.15 9.37
N GLN A 40 -6.27 -1.43 10.35
CA GLN A 40 -7.21 -0.44 10.87
C GLN A 40 -6.49 0.78 11.47
N LEU A 41 -5.40 0.56 12.22
CA LEU A 41 -4.62 1.64 12.81
C LEU A 41 -3.90 2.48 11.75
N VAL A 42 -3.30 1.84 10.74
CA VAL A 42 -2.67 2.54 9.61
C VAL A 42 -3.69 3.41 8.88
N GLU A 43 -4.88 2.87 8.60
CA GLU A 43 -5.93 3.64 7.92
C GLU A 43 -6.46 4.79 8.78
N ALA A 44 -6.64 4.58 10.08
CA ALA A 44 -7.05 5.64 11.00
C ALA A 44 -6.02 6.79 11.04
N VAL A 45 -4.72 6.47 11.06
CA VAL A 45 -3.66 7.47 10.98
C VAL A 45 -3.69 8.19 9.63
N ARG A 46 -3.87 7.47 8.53
CA ARG A 46 -3.99 8.05 7.18
C ARG A 46 -5.14 9.05 7.11
N LEU A 47 -6.32 8.69 7.61
CA LEU A 47 -7.49 9.56 7.65
C LEU A 47 -7.26 10.79 8.53
N CYS A 48 -6.64 10.63 9.71
CA CYS A 48 -6.30 11.75 10.58
C CYS A 48 -5.34 12.74 9.90
N VAL A 49 -4.31 12.23 9.22
CA VAL A 49 -3.37 13.07 8.44
C VAL A 49 -4.10 13.79 7.30
N GLN A 50 -5.00 13.12 6.59
CA GLN A 50 -5.79 13.75 5.52
C GLN A 50 -6.69 14.85 6.08
N GLU A 51 -7.37 14.61 7.19
CA GLU A 51 -8.22 15.60 7.85
C GLU A 51 -7.43 16.82 8.30
N LYS A 52 -6.29 16.62 8.99
CA LYS A 52 -5.45 17.73 9.49
C LYS A 52 -4.79 18.58 8.40
N LEU A 53 -4.67 18.03 7.19
CA LEU A 53 -4.10 18.72 6.04
C LEU A 53 -5.20 19.23 5.08
N ASP A 54 -6.46 19.20 5.50
CA ASP A 54 -7.64 19.59 4.69
C ASP A 54 -7.73 18.84 3.34
N ARG A 55 -7.30 17.58 3.32
CA ARG A 55 -7.23 16.69 2.14
C ARG A 55 -8.41 15.74 2.01
N VAL A 56 -9.56 16.13 2.54
CA VAL A 56 -10.72 15.25 2.76
C VAL A 56 -11.66 15.18 1.55
N SER A 57 -11.50 16.08 0.57
CA SER A 57 -12.32 16.08 -0.65
C SER A 57 -12.03 14.86 -1.52
N LEU A 58 -13.07 14.25 -2.08
CA LEU A 58 -12.98 13.09 -2.98
C LEU A 58 -12.00 13.31 -4.15
N HIS A 59 -11.90 14.55 -4.64
CA HIS A 59 -11.04 14.92 -5.76
C HIS A 59 -9.77 15.66 -5.31
N TRP A 60 -9.45 15.70 -4.00
CA TRP A 60 -8.34 16.50 -3.48
C TRP A 60 -7.03 16.17 -4.18
N GLN A 61 -6.71 14.88 -4.36
CA GLN A 61 -5.48 14.47 -5.03
C GLN A 61 -5.42 14.95 -6.49
N ILE A 62 -6.50 14.82 -7.24
CA ILE A 62 -6.56 15.24 -8.65
C ILE A 62 -6.45 16.76 -8.77
N LEU A 63 -7.07 17.51 -7.84
CA LEU A 63 -7.07 18.97 -7.84
C LEU A 63 -5.76 19.60 -7.35
N ASN A 64 -4.98 18.88 -6.53
CA ASN A 64 -3.79 19.43 -5.87
C ASN A 64 -2.48 18.78 -6.31
N ASN A 65 -2.52 17.77 -7.19
CA ASN A 65 -1.33 17.26 -7.86
C ASN A 65 -0.89 18.22 -8.96
N CYS A 66 0.42 18.26 -9.23
CA CYS A 66 0.99 19.17 -10.23
C CYS A 66 0.46 18.82 -11.64
N PRO A 67 -0.31 19.71 -12.31
CA PRO A 67 -0.85 19.43 -13.64
C PRO A 67 0.26 19.23 -14.68
N ALA A 68 1.34 20.02 -14.62
CA ALA A 68 2.46 19.89 -15.55
C ALA A 68 3.17 18.52 -15.45
N CYS A 69 3.09 17.86 -14.30
CA CYS A 69 3.58 16.49 -14.11
C CYS A 69 2.58 15.41 -14.58
N GLN A 70 1.37 15.79 -14.99
CA GLN A 70 0.27 14.87 -15.32
C GLN A 70 -0.29 15.02 -16.74
N TYR A 71 0.02 16.11 -17.44
CA TYR A 71 -0.46 16.38 -18.79
C TYR A 71 0.68 16.38 -19.82
N GLU A 72 0.41 15.80 -20.98
CA GLU A 72 1.22 16.00 -22.18
C GLU A 72 0.75 17.25 -22.91
N VAL A 73 1.68 18.14 -23.25
CA VAL A 73 1.38 19.37 -23.99
C VAL A 73 1.42 19.07 -25.49
N VAL A 74 0.32 19.36 -26.19
CA VAL A 74 0.24 19.18 -27.66
C VAL A 74 1.27 20.08 -28.34
N GLY A 75 2.16 19.48 -29.12
CA GLY A 75 3.21 20.19 -29.87
C GLY A 75 4.59 20.21 -29.20
N GLU A 76 4.71 19.65 -27.99
CA GLU A 76 6.02 19.44 -27.35
C GLU A 76 6.64 18.08 -27.75
N PRO A 77 7.98 17.96 -27.73
CA PRO A 77 8.64 16.70 -28.01
C PRO A 77 8.31 15.65 -26.94
N VAL A 78 8.07 14.41 -27.39
CA VAL A 78 7.80 13.29 -26.49
C VAL A 78 9.00 13.07 -25.57
N LEU A 79 8.77 13.21 -24.27
CA LEU A 79 9.77 12.92 -23.25
C LEU A 79 10.05 11.41 -23.23
N ALA A 80 11.33 11.02 -23.18
CA ALA A 80 11.71 9.62 -23.03
C ALA A 80 11.18 8.99 -21.73
N ILE A 81 10.99 9.81 -20.69
CA ILE A 81 10.31 9.47 -19.44
C ILE A 81 9.23 10.53 -19.24
N TRP A 82 7.98 10.16 -19.50
CA TRP A 82 6.83 11.07 -19.47
C TRP A 82 6.27 11.34 -18.08
N MET A 83 6.55 10.45 -17.11
CA MET A 83 6.06 10.60 -15.74
C MET A 83 7.02 9.94 -14.73
N MET A 84 7.26 10.63 -13.62
CA MET A 84 7.90 10.07 -12.43
C MET A 84 6.85 9.88 -11.34
N ILE A 85 6.56 8.63 -11.01
CA ILE A 85 5.61 8.28 -9.96
C ILE A 85 6.41 7.89 -8.72
N ALA A 86 6.24 8.65 -7.63
CA ALA A 86 6.64 8.20 -6.31
C ALA A 86 5.59 7.19 -5.82
N VAL A 87 5.89 5.92 -5.98
CA VAL A 87 5.08 4.82 -5.44
C VAL A 87 5.64 4.52 -4.05
N ASP A 88 4.86 4.73 -3.00
CA ASP A 88 5.24 4.13 -1.72
C ASP A 88 5.19 2.60 -1.90
N ASP A 89 6.18 1.90 -1.37
CA ASP A 89 6.30 0.45 -1.50
C ASP A 89 5.33 -0.28 -0.55
N ASN A 90 4.09 0.20 -0.44
CA ASN A 90 3.00 -0.45 0.29
C ASN A 90 1.82 -0.75 -0.65
N ASN A 91 2.11 -1.35 -1.80
CA ASN A 91 1.13 -1.89 -2.76
C ASN A 91 0.53 -3.25 -2.31
N LEU A 92 0.41 -3.52 -1.02
CA LEU A 92 -0.07 -4.82 -0.50
C LEU A 92 -1.55 -5.13 -0.83
N LEU A 93 -2.31 -4.19 -1.41
CA LEU A 93 -3.68 -4.42 -1.87
C LEU A 93 -3.95 -3.69 -3.21
N LYS A 94 -3.38 -4.19 -4.31
CA LYS A 94 -4.02 -4.03 -5.62
C LYS A 94 -5.02 -5.17 -5.79
N HIS A 95 -6.28 -4.92 -5.47
CA HIS A 95 -7.41 -5.72 -5.92
C HIS A 95 -7.39 -5.69 -7.45
N LEU A 96 -7.17 -6.84 -8.08
CA LEU A 96 -7.42 -7.03 -9.50
C LEU A 96 -8.61 -7.96 -9.56
N GLU A 97 -9.76 -7.43 -9.95
CA GLU A 97 -10.80 -8.22 -10.59
C GLU A 97 -10.32 -8.66 -11.99
#